data_AF-A0A954W739-F1
#
_entry.id   AF-A0A954W739-F1
#
_cell.length_a   1.000
_cell.length_b   1.000
_cell.length_c   1.000
_cell.angle_alpha   90.00
_cell.angle_beta   90.00
_cell.angle_gamma   90.00
#
_symmetry.space_group_name_H-M   'P 1'
#
loop_
_entity.id
_entity.type
_entity.pdbx_description
1 polymer ?
#
loop_
_entity_poly.entity_id
_entity_poly.type
_entity_poly.pdbx_seq_one_letter_code
_entity_poly.pdbx_strand_id
1 'polypeptide(L)'
;VVPDATELSSGELLRQLSEDGLNSPCELLLAVELNRFESSQHEVLLPLLWRYILAHRNSNDRTELVATGAAIRKYIAIMPMDRMGELAVLLESGHRSPLPIDLEIEVAKMVVRNFEVHPPVEGDPHPDLALRLWEMVQAYTNPRILLRDKHSAAASLAIEAIIAMRSSLADKAWQVVAQCPYQWFTELVSDDLDDLHEKWSRKSAAAAVWLDNLRSQVVSEA
;
A
#
# COMPACT_ATOMS: atom_id res chain seq x y z
N VAL A 1 -10.65 31.93 -21.67
CA VAL A 1 -9.17 31.87 -21.70
C VAL A 1 -8.78 31.16 -20.41
N VAL A 2 -8.55 29.85 -20.49
CA VAL A 2 -7.98 29.10 -19.36
C VAL A 2 -6.53 29.55 -19.26
N PRO A 3 -6.06 30.10 -18.13
CA PRO A 3 -4.67 30.49 -18.00
C PRO A 3 -3.80 29.24 -18.20
N ASP A 4 -2.73 29.37 -18.99
CA ASP A 4 -1.66 28.37 -19.09
C ASP A 4 -1.22 27.99 -17.66
N ALA A 5 -1.59 26.78 -17.23
CA ALA A 5 -1.03 26.17 -16.04
C ALA A 5 0.42 25.85 -16.38
N THR A 6 1.31 26.79 -16.05
CA THR A 6 2.74 26.56 -16.15
C THR A 6 3.04 25.37 -15.25
N GLU A 7 3.38 24.22 -15.83
CA GLU A 7 3.75 23.03 -15.07
C GLU A 7 4.93 23.41 -14.16
N LEU A 8 4.68 23.45 -12.85
CA LEU A 8 5.72 23.72 -11.87
C LEU A 8 6.78 22.62 -11.98
N SER A 9 8.05 23.03 -12.04
CA SER A 9 9.17 22.08 -11.98
C SER A 9 9.20 21.37 -10.63
N SER A 10 9.84 20.19 -10.57
CA SER A 10 10.01 19.43 -9.33
C SER A 10 10.73 20.25 -8.25
N GLY A 11 11.64 21.15 -8.64
CA GLY A 11 12.33 22.07 -7.72
C GLY A 11 11.39 23.12 -7.12
N GLU A 12 10.48 23.68 -7.91
CA GLU A 12 9.48 24.64 -7.41
C GLU A 12 8.45 23.98 -6.50
N LEU A 13 8.00 22.77 -6.84
CA LEU A 13 7.11 21.98 -6.00
C LEU A 13 7.75 21.65 -4.64
N LEU A 14 9.01 21.23 -4.64
CA LEU A 14 9.73 20.91 -3.40
C LEU A 14 9.91 22.16 -2.52
N ARG A 15 10.23 23.30 -3.13
CA ARG A 15 10.35 24.58 -2.42
C ARG A 15 9.02 24.98 -1.79
N GLN A 16 7.92 24.95 -2.54
CA GLN A 16 6.58 25.28 -2.03
C GLN A 16 6.19 24.32 -0.89
N LEU A 17 6.39 23.01 -1.05
CA LEU A 17 6.09 22.03 -0.01
C LEU A 17 6.92 22.26 1.26
N SER A 18 8.18 22.68 1.12
CA SER A 18 9.03 23.04 2.25
C SER A 18 8.60 24.33 2.95
N GLU A 19 8.08 25.31 2.20
CA GLU A 19 7.61 26.59 2.75
C GLU A 19 6.28 26.44 3.47
N ASP A 20 5.32 25.75 2.85
CA ASP A 20 4.00 25.52 3.39
C ASP A 20 4.01 24.47 4.52
N GLY A 21 4.89 23.48 4.41
CA GLY A 21 5.08 22.42 5.39
C GLY A 21 3.79 21.65 5.66
N LEU A 22 3.30 21.70 6.90
CA LEU A 22 2.07 21.03 7.31
C LEU A 22 0.81 21.70 6.75
N ASN A 23 0.89 22.96 6.29
CA ASN A 23 -0.27 23.69 5.76
C ASN A 23 -0.36 23.61 4.23
N SER A 24 0.39 22.69 3.62
CA SER A 24 0.42 22.51 2.18
C SER A 24 -0.99 22.22 1.62
N PRO A 25 -1.44 22.97 0.60
CA PRO A 25 -2.78 22.81 0.03
C PRO A 25 -2.89 21.49 -0.75
N CYS A 26 -4.12 20.99 -0.89
CA CYS A 26 -4.39 19.72 -1.57
C CYS A 26 -3.86 19.69 -3.01
N GLU A 27 -4.01 20.80 -3.74
CA GLU A 27 -3.54 20.95 -5.11
C GLU A 27 -2.02 20.77 -5.22
N LEU A 28 -1.26 21.23 -4.22
CA LEU A 28 0.19 21.05 -4.18
C LEU A 28 0.56 19.58 -3.97
N LEU A 29 -0.11 18.87 -3.06
CA LEU A 29 0.15 17.45 -2.83
C LEU A 29 -0.20 16.59 -4.04
N LEU A 30 -1.28 16.92 -4.75
CA LEU A 30 -1.64 16.26 -6.00
C LEU A 30 -0.61 16.52 -7.10
N ALA A 31 -0.10 17.76 -7.22
CA ALA A 31 0.96 18.07 -8.16
C ALA A 31 2.26 17.33 -7.83
N VAL A 32 2.62 17.25 -6.54
CA VAL A 32 3.78 16.48 -6.05
C VAL A 32 3.63 14.98 -6.32
N GLU A 33 2.43 14.42 -6.20
CA GLU A 33 2.17 13.02 -6.53
C GLU A 33 2.50 12.71 -7.99
N LEU A 34 2.01 13.55 -8.90
CA LEU A 34 2.10 13.33 -10.35
C LEU A 34 3.47 13.65 -10.93
N ASN A 35 4.29 14.48 -10.26
CA ASN A 35 5.58 14.90 -10.77
C ASN A 35 6.68 13.84 -10.52
N ARG A 36 7.69 13.79 -11.38
CA ARG A 36 8.89 12.96 -11.19
C ARG A 36 9.93 13.75 -10.41
N PHE A 37 10.56 13.07 -9.45
CA PHE A 37 11.64 13.64 -8.66
C PHE A 37 12.89 12.82 -8.90
N GLU A 38 14.05 13.48 -8.88
CA GLU A 38 15.35 12.81 -8.95
C GLU A 38 15.68 12.20 -7.59
N SER A 39 16.57 11.20 -7.56
CA SER A 39 16.99 10.53 -6.32
C SER A 39 17.53 11.50 -5.26
N SER A 40 18.24 12.55 -5.68
CA SER A 40 18.74 13.62 -4.79
C SER A 40 17.62 14.41 -4.11
N GLN A 41 16.46 14.54 -4.77
CA GLN A 41 15.30 15.23 -4.23
C GLN A 41 14.47 14.33 -3.30
N HIS A 42 14.55 13.00 -3.45
CA HIS A 42 13.82 12.06 -2.59
C HIS A 42 14.22 12.20 -1.12
N GLU A 43 15.51 12.42 -0.84
CA GLU A 43 16.03 12.59 0.53
C GLU A 43 15.39 13.78 1.26
N VAL A 44 15.07 14.84 0.51
CA VAL A 44 14.39 16.03 1.05
C VAL A 44 12.87 15.84 1.08
N LEU A 45 12.30 15.22 0.05
CA LEU A 45 10.85 15.07 -0.11
C LEU A 45 10.24 14.09 0.90
N LEU A 46 10.88 12.93 1.14
CA LEU A 46 10.40 11.89 2.04
C LEU A 46 10.04 12.42 3.45
N PRO A 47 10.92 13.14 4.18
CA PRO A 47 10.59 13.64 5.51
C PRO A 47 9.47 14.69 5.51
N LEU A 48 9.32 15.48 4.43
CA LEU A 48 8.22 16.45 4.30
C LEU A 48 6.88 15.73 4.17
N LEU A 49 6.79 14.75 3.26
CA LEU A 49 5.60 13.94 3.07
C LEU A 49 5.25 13.15 4.33
N TRP A 50 6.23 12.53 4.98
CA TRP A 50 6.00 11.78 6.21
C TRP A 50 5.39 12.64 7.32
N ARG A 51 5.94 13.85 7.53
CA ARG A 51 5.40 14.80 8.51
C ARG A 51 3.97 15.22 8.16
N TYR A 52 3.68 15.47 6.89
CA TYR A 52 2.34 15.82 6.43
C TYR A 52 1.36 14.67 6.71
N ILE A 53 1.71 13.44 6.32
CA ILE A 53 0.88 12.24 6.54
C ILE A 53 0.56 12.09 8.03
N LEU A 54 1.57 12.12 8.89
CA LEU A 54 1.34 11.94 10.33
C LEU A 54 0.48 13.04 10.97
N ALA A 55 0.52 14.27 10.42
CA ALA A 55 -0.30 15.37 10.92
C ALA A 55 -1.77 15.26 10.49
N HIS A 56 -2.03 14.76 9.28
CA HIS A 56 -3.36 14.85 8.63
C HIS A 56 -4.10 13.52 8.49
N ARG A 57 -3.44 12.39 8.75
CA ARG A 57 -4.03 11.04 8.59
C ARG A 57 -5.31 10.76 9.39
N ASN A 58 -5.58 11.54 10.43
CA ASN A 58 -6.77 11.42 11.28
C ASN A 58 -7.85 12.47 10.96
N SER A 59 -7.70 13.21 9.87
CA SER A 59 -8.69 14.21 9.47
C SER A 59 -10.03 13.58 9.10
N ASN A 60 -11.12 14.30 9.39
CA ASN A 60 -12.44 13.98 8.86
C ASN A 60 -12.80 14.85 7.65
N ASP A 61 -11.92 15.78 7.26
CA ASP A 61 -12.12 16.59 6.07
C ASP A 61 -11.74 15.79 4.81
N ARG A 62 -12.67 15.74 3.85
CA ARG A 62 -12.50 14.95 2.64
C ARG A 62 -11.33 15.45 1.79
N THR A 63 -11.10 16.76 1.75
CA THR A 63 -10.02 17.37 0.97
C THR A 63 -8.67 17.02 1.58
N GLU A 64 -8.55 17.08 2.90
CA GLU A 64 -7.34 16.65 3.62
C GLU A 64 -7.06 15.16 3.48
N LEU A 65 -8.09 14.30 3.46
CA LEU A 65 -7.91 12.87 3.20
C LEU A 65 -7.41 12.61 1.78
N VAL A 66 -7.90 13.34 0.77
CA VAL A 66 -7.39 13.24 -0.61
C VAL A 66 -5.93 13.65 -0.68
N ALA A 67 -5.56 14.78 -0.07
CA ALA A 67 -4.17 15.25 -0.01
C ALA A 67 -3.25 14.26 0.73
N THR A 68 -3.74 13.68 1.83
CA THR A 68 -3.01 12.66 2.59
C THR A 68 -2.81 11.39 1.78
N GLY A 69 -3.84 10.93 1.05
CA GLY A 69 -3.72 9.79 0.15
C GLY A 69 -2.68 10.03 -0.97
N ALA A 70 -2.67 11.24 -1.54
CA ALA A 70 -1.66 11.65 -2.52
C ALA A 70 -0.24 11.63 -1.93
N ALA A 71 -0.08 12.16 -0.71
CA ALA A 71 1.19 12.13 0.01
C ALA A 71 1.65 10.69 0.30
N ILE A 72 0.75 9.79 0.74
CA ILE A 72 1.03 8.36 0.99
C ILE A 72 1.51 7.69 -0.30
N ARG A 73 0.76 7.84 -1.39
CA ARG A 73 1.13 7.26 -2.69
C ARG A 73 2.51 7.73 -3.14
N LYS A 74 2.78 9.04 -3.04
CA LYS A 74 4.09 9.57 -3.41
C LYS A 74 5.20 9.07 -2.50
N TYR A 75 4.98 9.08 -1.19
CA TYR A 75 5.94 8.64 -0.19
C TYR A 75 6.37 7.20 -0.43
N ILE A 76 5.39 6.28 -0.57
CA ILE A 76 5.66 4.87 -0.79
C ILE A 76 6.30 4.62 -2.16
N ALA A 77 5.89 5.36 -3.20
CA ALA A 77 6.45 5.19 -4.55
C ALA A 77 7.94 5.58 -4.69
N ILE A 78 8.44 6.48 -3.85
CA ILE A 78 9.84 6.96 -3.92
C ILE A 78 10.70 6.44 -2.76
N MET A 79 10.08 5.73 -1.81
CA MET A 79 10.72 5.16 -0.63
C MET A 79 11.68 4.02 -1.04
N PRO A 80 12.89 3.98 -0.48
CA PRO A 80 13.77 2.81 -0.61
C PRO A 80 13.11 1.54 -0.05
N MET A 81 13.26 0.41 -0.76
CA MET A 81 12.62 -0.86 -0.39
C MET A 81 13.04 -1.36 1.01
N ASP A 82 14.27 -1.13 1.43
CA ASP A 82 14.79 -1.49 2.76
C ASP A 82 14.09 -0.74 3.91
N ARG A 83 13.40 0.37 3.60
CA ARG A 83 12.64 1.18 4.56
C ARG A 83 11.14 0.87 4.58
N MET A 84 10.64 -0.06 3.76
CA MET A 84 9.20 -0.38 3.69
C MET A 84 8.60 -0.78 5.05
N GLY A 85 9.39 -1.38 5.94
CA GLY A 85 8.96 -1.71 7.31
C GLY A 85 8.44 -0.51 8.13
N GLU A 86 8.89 0.71 7.83
CA GLU A 86 8.42 1.95 8.49
C GLU A 86 6.92 2.20 8.29
N LEU A 87 6.32 1.65 7.22
CA LEU A 87 4.90 1.80 6.93
C LEU A 87 4.00 1.11 7.95
N ALA A 88 4.54 0.20 8.77
CA ALA A 88 3.81 -0.41 9.89
C ALA A 88 3.22 0.66 10.84
N VAL A 89 3.89 1.81 11.00
CA VAL A 89 3.41 2.93 11.84
C VAL A 89 2.12 3.57 11.30
N LEU A 90 1.87 3.49 9.99
CA LEU A 90 0.63 4.00 9.38
C LEU A 90 -0.56 3.08 9.65
N LEU A 91 -0.30 1.77 9.72
CA LEU A 91 -1.33 0.73 9.92
C LEU A 91 -1.51 0.35 11.40
N GLU A 92 -0.68 0.88 12.29
CA GLU A 92 -0.77 0.59 13.73
C GLU A 92 -2.05 1.17 14.34
N SER A 93 -2.84 0.29 14.95
CA SER A 93 -4.11 0.60 15.62
C SER A 93 -3.95 1.28 17.00
N GLY A 94 -2.71 1.47 17.47
CA GLY A 94 -2.40 1.72 18.88
C GLY A 94 -2.21 3.17 19.35
N HIS A 95 -2.05 4.17 18.48
CA HIS A 95 -1.60 5.48 18.96
C HIS A 95 -2.52 6.69 18.78
N ARG A 96 -3.38 6.80 17.76
CA ARG A 96 -4.22 8.03 17.57
C ARG A 96 -5.54 7.85 16.81
N SER A 97 -6.17 6.68 16.88
CA SER A 97 -7.24 6.19 15.98
C SER A 97 -6.66 5.31 14.86
N PRO A 98 -7.36 4.22 14.48
CA PRO A 98 -7.08 3.54 13.23
C PRO A 98 -7.15 4.53 12.08
N LEU A 99 -6.35 4.26 11.05
CA LEU A 99 -6.33 5.02 9.83
C LEU A 99 -7.71 4.89 9.13
N PRO A 100 -8.27 5.96 8.54
CA PRO A 100 -9.47 5.83 7.73
C PRO A 100 -9.27 4.77 6.64
N ILE A 101 -10.27 3.92 6.41
CA ILE A 101 -10.17 2.76 5.51
C ILE A 101 -9.69 3.12 4.10
N ASP A 102 -10.05 4.31 3.61
CA ASP A 102 -9.55 4.84 2.33
C ASP A 102 -8.03 4.95 2.28
N LEU A 103 -7.41 5.42 3.36
CA LEU A 103 -5.96 5.56 3.44
C LEU A 103 -5.27 4.21 3.70
N GLU A 104 -5.91 3.29 4.44
CA GLU A 104 -5.40 1.92 4.59
C GLU A 104 -5.30 1.19 3.24
N ILE A 105 -6.34 1.35 2.41
CA ILE A 105 -6.36 0.83 1.04
C ILE A 105 -5.21 1.42 0.22
N GLU A 106 -4.97 2.73 0.30
CA GLU A 106 -3.86 3.37 -0.41
C GLU A 106 -2.50 2.84 0.04
N VAL A 107 -2.30 2.63 1.35
CA VAL A 107 -1.07 2.01 1.87
C VAL A 107 -0.90 0.59 1.33
N ALA A 108 -1.89 -0.29 1.53
CA ALA A 108 -1.81 -1.70 1.13
C ALA A 108 -1.58 -1.84 -0.39
N LYS A 109 -2.33 -1.09 -1.20
CA LYS A 109 -2.18 -1.04 -2.66
C LYS A 109 -0.78 -0.61 -3.10
N MET A 110 -0.20 0.39 -2.43
CA MET A 110 1.13 0.86 -2.79
C MET A 110 2.22 -0.11 -2.32
N VAL A 111 2.01 -0.84 -1.23
CA VAL A 111 2.88 -1.97 -0.83
C VAL A 111 2.88 -3.05 -1.91
N VAL A 112 1.70 -3.51 -2.35
CA VAL A 112 1.57 -4.48 -3.46
C VAL A 112 2.35 -4.01 -4.68
N ARG A 113 2.09 -2.78 -5.14
CA ARG A 113 2.74 -2.21 -6.34
C ARG A 113 4.26 -2.21 -6.24
N ASN A 114 4.83 -1.88 -5.09
CA ASN A 114 6.28 -1.91 -4.91
C ASN A 114 6.85 -3.33 -5.02
N PHE A 115 6.23 -4.33 -4.41
CA PHE A 115 6.69 -5.72 -4.48
C PHE A 115 6.35 -6.43 -5.81
N GLU A 116 5.36 -5.94 -6.54
CA GLU A 116 5.13 -6.30 -7.94
C GLU A 116 6.27 -5.78 -8.84
N VAL A 117 6.72 -4.55 -8.59
CA VAL A 117 7.83 -3.94 -9.34
C VAL A 117 9.17 -4.57 -8.95
N HIS A 118 9.37 -4.80 -7.67
CA HIS A 118 10.60 -5.28 -7.04
C HIS A 118 10.33 -6.55 -6.22
N PRO A 119 10.19 -7.73 -6.87
CA PRO A 119 9.90 -8.98 -6.17
C PRO A 119 10.99 -9.29 -5.13
N PRO A 120 10.63 -9.68 -3.90
CA PRO A 120 11.63 -9.88 -2.86
C PRO A 120 12.44 -11.16 -3.12
N VAL A 121 13.76 -11.05 -2.96
CA VAL A 121 14.69 -12.18 -3.14
C VAL A 121 14.65 -13.10 -1.93
N GLU A 122 14.60 -12.50 -0.74
CA GLU A 122 14.51 -13.19 0.55
C GLU A 122 13.05 -13.31 1.00
N GLY A 123 12.77 -14.27 1.88
CA GLY A 123 11.46 -14.40 2.52
C GLY A 123 11.33 -13.44 3.70
N ASP A 124 10.13 -12.94 3.92
CA ASP A 124 9.75 -12.12 5.07
C ASP A 124 10.65 -10.88 5.33
N PRO A 125 10.86 -10.00 4.35
CA PRO A 125 11.77 -8.85 4.47
C PRO A 125 11.30 -7.79 5.48
N HIS A 126 9.99 -7.72 5.76
CA HIS A 126 9.38 -6.71 6.64
C HIS A 126 8.31 -7.32 7.56
N PRO A 127 8.72 -8.09 8.58
CA PRO A 127 7.78 -8.85 9.42
C PRO A 127 6.78 -7.96 10.18
N ASP A 128 7.21 -6.79 10.65
CA ASP A 128 6.32 -5.86 11.37
C ASP A 128 5.22 -5.28 10.47
N LEU A 129 5.55 -4.95 9.21
CA LEU A 129 4.57 -4.51 8.22
C LEU A 129 3.59 -5.63 7.88
N ALA A 130 4.10 -6.86 7.68
CA ALA A 130 3.25 -8.02 7.42
C ALA A 130 2.30 -8.31 8.58
N LEU A 131 2.74 -8.14 9.83
CA LEU A 131 1.90 -8.27 11.01
C LEU A 131 0.75 -7.25 11.01
N ARG A 132 1.02 -5.97 10.68
CA ARG A 132 -0.03 -4.94 10.61
C ARG A 132 -1.02 -5.18 9.47
N LEU A 133 -0.55 -5.62 8.31
CA LEU A 133 -1.43 -6.04 7.23
C LEU A 133 -2.28 -7.25 7.65
N TRP A 134 -1.70 -8.20 8.40
CA TRP A 134 -2.44 -9.35 8.90
C TRP A 134 -3.55 -8.94 9.88
N GLU A 135 -3.31 -7.96 10.74
CA GLU A 135 -4.35 -7.38 11.59
C GLU A 135 -5.52 -6.81 10.76
N MET A 136 -5.23 -6.16 9.62
CA MET A 136 -6.28 -5.73 8.67
C MET A 136 -7.04 -6.92 8.06
N VAL A 137 -6.33 -7.97 7.63
CA VAL A 137 -6.96 -9.20 7.11
C VAL A 137 -7.92 -9.77 8.16
N GLN A 138 -7.47 -9.93 9.40
CA GLN A 138 -8.32 -10.44 10.49
C GLN A 138 -9.54 -9.55 10.76
N ALA A 139 -9.37 -8.23 10.68
CA ALA A 139 -10.47 -7.30 10.90
C ALA A 139 -11.52 -7.35 9.77
N TYR A 140 -11.08 -7.46 8.52
CA TYR A 140 -11.95 -7.21 7.36
C TYR A 140 -12.44 -8.45 6.64
N THR A 141 -11.82 -9.62 6.86
CA THR A 141 -12.31 -10.90 6.31
C THR A 141 -13.47 -11.51 7.10
N ASN A 142 -13.86 -10.93 8.24
CA ASN A 142 -15.07 -11.33 8.95
C ASN A 142 -16.29 -11.24 8.01
N PRO A 143 -17.07 -12.32 7.80
CA PRO A 143 -18.16 -12.30 6.83
C PRO A 143 -19.18 -11.17 6.98
N ARG A 144 -19.41 -10.69 8.21
CA ARG A 144 -20.34 -9.58 8.49
C ARG A 144 -19.76 -8.21 8.15
N ILE A 145 -18.45 -8.10 8.07
CA ILE A 145 -17.70 -6.87 7.78
C ILE A 145 -17.32 -6.84 6.30
N LEU A 146 -16.90 -7.98 5.73
CA LEU A 146 -16.45 -8.09 4.34
C LEU A 146 -17.45 -7.53 3.33
N LEU A 147 -18.75 -7.76 3.56
CA LEU A 147 -19.82 -7.26 2.68
C LEU A 147 -20.11 -5.76 2.81
N ARG A 148 -19.38 -5.03 3.66
CA ARG A 148 -19.58 -3.60 3.89
C ARG A 148 -18.60 -2.79 3.06
N ASP A 149 -19.14 -1.85 2.28
CA ASP A 149 -18.40 -0.77 1.64
C ASP A 149 -17.03 -1.22 1.07
N LYS A 150 -15.92 -0.63 1.55
CA LYS A 150 -14.56 -0.85 1.03
C LYS A 150 -13.78 -1.94 1.77
N HIS A 151 -14.39 -2.66 2.71
CA HIS A 151 -13.68 -3.62 3.57
C HIS A 151 -13.18 -4.84 2.79
N SER A 152 -13.90 -5.30 1.77
CA SER A 152 -13.42 -6.35 0.88
C SER A 152 -12.16 -5.94 0.11
N ALA A 153 -12.11 -4.70 -0.40
CA ALA A 153 -10.93 -4.17 -1.08
C ALA A 153 -9.75 -4.04 -0.13
N ALA A 154 -9.97 -3.55 1.11
CA ALA A 154 -8.92 -3.49 2.12
C ALA A 154 -8.39 -4.90 2.48
N ALA A 155 -9.29 -5.87 2.63
CA ALA A 155 -8.92 -7.25 2.92
C ALA A 155 -8.12 -7.90 1.77
N SER A 156 -8.59 -7.80 0.52
CA SER A 156 -7.91 -8.40 -0.63
C SER A 156 -6.52 -7.80 -0.84
N LEU A 157 -6.40 -6.46 -0.77
CA LEU A 157 -5.11 -5.78 -0.90
C LEU A 157 -4.14 -6.12 0.25
N ALA A 158 -4.64 -6.29 1.47
CA ALA A 158 -3.80 -6.70 2.59
C ALA A 158 -3.29 -8.14 2.42
N ILE A 159 -4.15 -9.06 1.95
CA ILE A 159 -3.76 -10.44 1.61
C ILE A 159 -2.70 -10.43 0.50
N GLU A 160 -2.97 -9.71 -0.59
CA GLU A 160 -2.07 -9.59 -1.73
C GLU A 160 -0.72 -8.99 -1.29
N ALA A 161 -0.72 -7.96 -0.44
CA ALA A 161 0.50 -7.35 0.07
C ALA A 161 1.34 -8.33 0.90
N ILE A 162 0.71 -9.11 1.80
CA ILE A 162 1.40 -10.15 2.60
C ILE A 162 2.06 -11.18 1.68
N ILE A 163 1.35 -11.61 0.64
CA ILE A 163 1.83 -12.60 -0.33
C ILE A 163 2.95 -12.00 -1.21
N ALA A 164 2.77 -10.78 -1.72
CA ALA A 164 3.74 -10.07 -2.54
C ALA A 164 5.07 -9.84 -1.80
N MET A 165 5.01 -9.61 -0.49
CA MET A 165 6.19 -9.53 0.37
C MET A 165 6.87 -10.87 0.63
N ARG A 166 6.30 -12.01 0.20
CA ARG A 166 6.74 -13.36 0.57
C ARG A 166 6.85 -13.52 2.09
N SER A 167 5.89 -12.96 2.83
CA SER A 167 5.90 -12.99 4.29
C SER A 167 5.65 -14.40 4.83
N SER A 168 6.16 -14.67 6.03
CA SER A 168 5.84 -15.88 6.82
C SER A 168 4.35 -16.03 7.16
N LEU A 169 3.53 -14.98 6.95
CA LEU A 169 2.08 -15.01 7.11
C LEU A 169 1.30 -15.35 5.83
N ALA A 170 1.98 -15.54 4.69
CA ALA A 170 1.34 -15.79 3.40
C ALA A 170 0.44 -17.03 3.40
N ASP A 171 0.89 -18.15 4.01
CA ASP A 171 0.09 -19.37 4.12
C ASP A 171 -1.22 -19.12 4.86
N LYS A 172 -1.16 -18.38 5.98
CA LYS A 172 -2.34 -18.03 6.77
C LYS A 172 -3.28 -17.10 6.00
N ALA A 173 -2.75 -16.12 5.28
CA ALA A 173 -3.52 -15.21 4.44
C ALA A 173 -4.25 -15.98 3.33
N TRP A 174 -3.57 -16.93 2.68
CA TRP A 174 -4.18 -17.75 1.64
C TRP A 174 -5.22 -18.73 2.20
N GLN A 175 -4.99 -19.33 3.39
CA GLN A 175 -5.99 -20.15 4.07
C GLN A 175 -7.28 -19.38 4.39
N VAL A 176 -7.18 -18.11 4.78
CA VAL A 176 -8.37 -17.26 5.02
C VAL A 176 -9.19 -17.08 3.74
N VAL A 177 -8.53 -16.93 2.59
CA VAL A 177 -9.20 -16.82 1.28
C VAL A 177 -9.91 -18.12 0.91
N ALA A 178 -9.24 -19.26 1.11
CA ALA A 178 -9.79 -20.58 0.81
C ALA A 178 -10.99 -20.94 1.71
N GLN A 179 -10.99 -20.47 2.96
CA GLN A 179 -12.08 -20.69 3.92
C GLN A 179 -13.19 -19.64 3.83
N CYS A 180 -13.06 -18.64 2.95
CA CYS A 180 -14.07 -17.60 2.80
C CYS A 180 -15.36 -18.19 2.24
N PRO A 181 -16.54 -17.95 2.86
CA PRO A 181 -17.81 -18.46 2.36
C PRO A 181 -18.29 -17.75 1.08
N TYR A 182 -17.60 -16.69 0.65
CA TYR A 182 -17.97 -15.89 -0.51
C TYR A 182 -17.06 -16.19 -1.69
N GLN A 183 -17.56 -17.01 -2.62
CA GLN A 183 -16.82 -17.43 -3.81
C GLN A 183 -16.26 -16.25 -4.61
N TRP A 184 -17.02 -15.16 -4.78
CA TRP A 184 -16.56 -13.97 -5.50
C TRP A 184 -15.31 -13.34 -4.89
N PHE A 185 -15.13 -13.44 -3.56
CA PHE A 185 -13.96 -12.88 -2.88
C PHE A 185 -12.73 -13.77 -3.12
N THR A 186 -12.93 -15.09 -3.09
CA THR A 186 -11.90 -16.08 -3.43
C THR A 186 -11.46 -15.93 -4.89
N GLU A 187 -12.40 -15.73 -5.82
CA GLU A 187 -12.12 -15.47 -7.24
C GLU A 187 -11.33 -14.17 -7.42
N LEU A 188 -11.79 -13.07 -6.80
CA LEU A 188 -11.10 -11.77 -6.84
C LEU A 188 -9.62 -11.88 -6.43
N VAL A 189 -9.36 -12.47 -5.25
CA VAL A 189 -7.97 -12.62 -4.78
C VAL A 189 -7.17 -13.58 -5.67
N SER A 190 -7.81 -14.62 -6.22
CA SER A 190 -7.13 -15.55 -7.14
C SER A 190 -6.70 -14.86 -8.43
N ASP A 191 -7.57 -14.05 -9.03
CA ASP A 191 -7.30 -13.29 -10.25
C ASP A 191 -6.16 -12.28 -10.00
N ASP A 192 -6.19 -11.55 -8.88
CA ASP A 192 -5.12 -10.61 -8.51
C ASP A 192 -3.76 -11.34 -8.33
N LEU A 193 -3.76 -12.55 -7.77
CA LEU A 193 -2.54 -13.37 -7.64
C LEU A 193 -2.06 -13.97 -8.97
N ASP A 194 -2.96 -14.26 -9.92
CA ASP A 194 -2.60 -14.66 -11.28
C ASP A 194 -1.89 -13.51 -12.00
N ASP A 195 -2.39 -12.29 -11.86
CA ASP A 195 -1.76 -11.07 -12.38
C ASP A 195 -0.36 -10.85 -11.75
N LEU A 196 -0.23 -11.03 -10.43
CA LEU A 196 1.05 -10.95 -9.73
C LEU A 196 2.03 -12.01 -10.23
N HIS A 197 1.57 -13.25 -10.42
CA HIS A 197 2.36 -14.35 -10.96
C HIS A 197 2.87 -14.04 -12.36
N GLU A 198 2.01 -13.54 -13.26
CA GLU A 198 2.39 -13.21 -14.63
C GLU A 198 3.52 -12.16 -14.63
N LYS A 199 3.39 -11.13 -13.80
CA LYS A 199 4.38 -10.05 -13.67
C LYS A 199 5.68 -10.56 -13.07
N TRP A 200 5.62 -11.41 -12.05
CA TRP A 200 6.79 -12.04 -11.45
C TRP A 200 7.48 -13.03 -12.38
N SER A 201 6.75 -13.81 -13.17
CA SER A 201 7.33 -14.75 -14.14
C SER A 201 8.26 -14.05 -15.15
N ARG A 202 8.01 -12.76 -15.43
CA ARG A 202 8.85 -11.94 -16.31
C ARG A 202 10.06 -11.31 -15.60
N LYS A 203 10.06 -11.21 -14.27
CA LYS A 203 11.07 -10.47 -13.48
C LYS A 203 11.88 -11.32 -12.51
N SER A 204 11.25 -12.32 -11.88
CA SER A 204 11.82 -13.22 -10.87
C SER A 204 11.13 -14.58 -10.93
N ALA A 205 11.76 -15.54 -11.64
CA ALA A 205 11.25 -16.91 -11.73
C ALA A 205 11.14 -17.58 -10.35
N ALA A 206 12.05 -17.26 -9.42
CA ALA A 206 12.00 -17.79 -8.06
C ALA A 206 10.76 -17.33 -7.28
N ALA A 207 10.35 -16.07 -7.44
CA ALA A 207 9.15 -15.54 -6.80
C ALA A 207 7.88 -16.16 -7.39
N ALA A 208 7.81 -16.31 -8.71
CA ALA A 208 6.69 -16.98 -9.39
C ALA A 208 6.53 -18.44 -8.95
N VAL A 209 7.62 -19.22 -8.93
CA VAL A 209 7.61 -20.61 -8.44
C VAL A 209 7.21 -20.69 -6.96
N TRP A 210 7.65 -19.74 -6.14
CA TRP A 210 7.23 -19.68 -4.75
C TRP A 210 5.71 -19.48 -4.62
N LEU A 211 5.11 -18.60 -5.43
CA LEU A 211 3.67 -18.35 -5.43
C LEU A 211 2.86 -19.58 -5.89
N ASP A 212 3.35 -20.31 -6.89
CA ASP A 212 2.74 -21.58 -7.33
C ASP A 212 2.72 -22.63 -6.21
N ASN A 213 3.82 -22.72 -5.46
CA ASN A 213 3.94 -23.64 -4.33
C ASN A 213 2.98 -23.26 -3.19
N LEU A 214 2.88 -21.97 -2.85
CA LEU A 214 1.94 -21.45 -1.85
C LEU A 214 0.50 -21.87 -2.18
N ARG A 215 0.08 -21.68 -3.44
CA ARG A 215 -1.28 -22.02 -3.88
C ARG A 215 -1.56 -23.52 -3.82
N SER A 216 -0.57 -24.33 -4.19
CA SER A 216 -0.69 -25.79 -4.21
C SER A 216 -0.80 -26.41 -2.82
N GLN A 217 -0.14 -25.81 -1.81
CA GLN A 217 -0.15 -26.33 -0.43
C GLN A 217 -1.53 -26.24 0.22
N VAL A 218 -2.22 -25.11 0.08
CA VAL A 218 -3.53 -24.91 0.73
C VAL A 218 -4.65 -25.75 0.10
N VAL A 219 -4.56 -26.07 -1.20
CA VAL A 219 -5.50 -27.00 -1.84
C VAL A 219 -5.37 -28.43 -1.30
N SER A 220 -4.20 -28.81 -0.78
CA SER A 220 -3.97 -30.16 -0.23
C SER A 220 -4.45 -30.35 1.22
N GLU A 221 -4.72 -29.25 1.94
CA GLU A 221 -5.13 -29.25 3.35
C GLU A 221 -6.64 -29.01 3.55
N ALA A 222 -7.36 -28.60 2.50
CA ALA A 222 -8.80 -28.33 2.49
C ALA A 222 -9.62 -29.56 2.05
#